data_AF-A0A843D8P0-F1
#
_entry.id   AF-A0A843D8P0-F1
#
_cell.length_a   1.000
_cell.length_b   1.000
_cell.length_c   1.000
_cell.angle_alpha   90.00
_cell.angle_beta   90.00
_cell.angle_gamma   90.00
#
_symmetry.space_group_name_H-M   'P 1'
#
loop_
_entity.id
_entity.type
_entity.pdbx_description
1 polymer ?
#
loop_
_entity_poly.entity_id
_entity_poly.type
_entity_poly.pdbx_seq_one_letter_code
_entity_poly.pdbx_strand_id
1 'polypeptide(L)'
;MVNKYSVDDTQIYNEEAFMRVATLSVSDKKQKTIAKSLDHRWLDRKVFDSITSSNNVINEIYLNMDLDQLRALSNDDILFENYIRTNSSFINAGALNVLFINLKVGAEMPDSDDITYLNHILTWGTNDIYLMPILQFNGVERREEIDHYADFVTKMIECKNSMVPGNLNLGISIPSFYRYKQLDKLLSLYDVENTEPTFVSIDFSRTGFDDTKRIGIVNTINTHFKENKVEDYFLYGFNVRTYRRGQPSPVSDEML
;
A
#
# COMPACT_ATOMS: atom_id res chain seq x y z
N MET A 1 -11.83 -4.18 -13.32
CA MET A 1 -12.39 -3.18 -12.38
C MET A 1 -12.07 -3.70 -10.99
N VAL A 2 -11.47 -2.87 -10.13
CA VAL A 2 -11.10 -3.26 -8.75
C VAL A 2 -12.38 -3.43 -7.93
N ASN A 3 -12.46 -4.51 -7.17
CA ASN A 3 -13.66 -4.87 -6.41
C ASN A 3 -13.63 -4.27 -5.01
N LYS A 4 -14.81 -4.13 -4.38
CA LYS A 4 -14.90 -3.82 -2.95
C LYS A 4 -14.28 -4.96 -2.13
N TYR A 5 -13.73 -4.61 -0.98
CA TYR A 5 -13.17 -5.55 -0.02
C TYR A 5 -13.81 -5.42 1.36
N SER A 6 -13.93 -6.53 2.10
CA SER A 6 -14.40 -6.58 3.49
C SER A 6 -13.30 -7.08 4.42
N VAL A 7 -13.42 -6.74 5.70
CA VAL A 7 -12.55 -7.24 6.76
C VAL A 7 -13.45 -7.85 7.83
N ASP A 8 -13.20 -9.10 8.21
CA ASP A 8 -14.02 -9.86 9.15
C ASP A 8 -13.12 -10.66 10.12
N ASP A 9 -13.71 -11.32 11.14
CA ASP A 9 -13.03 -12.22 12.09
C ASP A 9 -11.84 -11.60 12.84
N THR A 10 -12.03 -10.38 13.33
CA THR A 10 -11.04 -9.61 14.07
C THR A 10 -10.73 -10.22 15.46
N GLN A 11 -9.46 -10.50 15.74
CA GLN A 11 -8.96 -10.87 17.07
C GLN A 11 -7.76 -9.99 17.46
N ILE A 12 -7.77 -9.44 18.68
CA ILE A 12 -6.70 -8.57 19.22
C ILE A 12 -6.03 -9.28 20.41
N TYR A 13 -4.71 -9.44 20.35
CA TYR A 13 -3.90 -10.03 21.42
C TYR A 13 -3.06 -8.93 22.09
N ASN A 14 -3.34 -8.66 23.37
CA ASN A 14 -2.72 -7.57 24.13
C ASN A 14 -1.31 -7.90 24.68
N GLU A 15 -0.97 -9.18 24.82
CA GLU A 15 0.26 -9.63 25.51
C GLU A 15 1.49 -9.67 24.57
N GLU A 16 1.27 -9.78 23.26
CA GLU A 16 2.29 -9.91 22.23
C GLU A 16 2.14 -8.76 21.23
N ALA A 17 2.76 -7.62 21.54
CA ALA A 17 2.91 -6.48 20.62
C ALA A 17 1.68 -6.11 19.77
N PHE A 18 0.49 -6.02 20.39
CA PHE A 18 -0.75 -5.58 19.74
C PHE A 18 -1.05 -6.32 18.42
N MET A 19 -0.90 -7.65 18.44
CA MET A 19 -1.27 -8.47 17.30
C MET A 19 -2.75 -8.38 17.00
N ARG A 20 -3.05 -7.96 15.77
CA ARG A 20 -4.39 -8.04 15.19
C ARG A 20 -4.40 -9.05 14.07
N VAL A 21 -5.22 -10.08 14.24
CA VAL A 21 -5.53 -11.07 13.19
C VAL A 21 -6.89 -10.72 12.64
N ALA A 22 -6.96 -10.47 11.34
CA ALA A 22 -8.21 -10.22 10.64
C ALA A 22 -8.21 -10.97 9.30
N THR A 23 -9.40 -11.26 8.81
CA THR A 23 -9.61 -11.86 7.49
C THR A 23 -10.00 -10.78 6.51
N LEU A 24 -9.14 -10.51 5.53
CA LEU A 24 -9.43 -9.63 4.41
C LEU A 24 -10.06 -10.44 3.28
N SER A 25 -11.20 -10.02 2.76
CA SER A 25 -11.88 -10.68 1.65
C SER A 25 -12.09 -9.71 0.49
N VAL A 26 -11.75 -10.11 -0.74
CA VAL A 26 -12.02 -9.36 -1.97
C VAL A 26 -12.62 -10.32 -2.98
N SER A 27 -13.87 -10.07 -3.40
CA SER A 27 -14.60 -10.99 -4.30
C SER A 27 -14.69 -12.41 -3.71
N ASP A 28 -14.20 -13.44 -4.41
CA ASP A 28 -14.11 -14.84 -3.97
C ASP A 28 -12.81 -15.17 -3.22
N LYS A 29 -11.87 -14.22 -3.13
CA LYS A 29 -10.57 -14.39 -2.48
C LYS A 29 -10.66 -14.01 -1.01
N LYS A 30 -10.09 -14.84 -0.13
CA LYS A 30 -10.03 -14.59 1.31
C LYS A 30 -8.62 -14.78 1.83
N GLN A 31 -8.23 -13.87 2.71
CA GLN A 31 -6.89 -13.78 3.22
C GLN A 31 -6.94 -13.57 4.73
N LYS A 32 -6.69 -14.64 5.47
CA LYS A 32 -6.43 -14.54 6.91
C LYS A 32 -4.94 -14.34 7.10
N THR A 33 -4.54 -13.22 7.69
CA THR A 33 -3.11 -12.89 7.82
C THR A 33 -2.87 -12.21 9.14
N ILE A 34 -1.80 -12.64 9.81
CA ILE A 34 -1.16 -11.80 10.82
C ILE A 34 -0.58 -10.63 10.04
N ALA A 35 -1.04 -9.41 10.32
CA ALA A 35 -0.35 -8.21 9.90
C ALA A 35 1.15 -8.47 10.03
N LYS A 36 1.91 -8.51 8.91
CA LYS A 36 3.34 -8.89 8.81
C LYS A 36 4.30 -8.01 9.65
N SER A 37 3.80 -7.34 10.67
CA SER A 37 4.49 -6.54 11.66
C SER A 37 5.23 -7.37 12.73
N LEU A 38 5.24 -8.70 12.68
CA LEU A 38 5.94 -9.52 13.69
C LEU A 38 6.73 -10.67 13.08
N ASP A 39 7.99 -10.76 13.50
CA ASP A 39 8.97 -11.76 13.07
C ASP A 39 8.60 -13.17 13.59
N HIS A 40 9.02 -14.21 12.85
CA HIS A 40 8.88 -15.63 13.19
C HIS A 40 9.42 -16.02 14.57
N ARG A 41 10.27 -15.19 15.16
CA ARG A 41 10.93 -15.43 16.46
C ARG A 41 10.09 -15.02 17.66
N TRP A 42 9.02 -14.25 17.46
CA TRP A 42 8.20 -13.67 18.53
C TRP A 42 6.78 -14.22 18.58
N LEU A 43 6.41 -15.06 17.62
CA LEU A 43 5.16 -15.81 17.62
C LEU A 43 5.38 -17.17 18.28
N ASP A 44 4.45 -17.60 19.14
CA ASP A 44 4.37 -19.01 19.50
C ASP A 44 4.31 -19.83 18.21
N ARG A 45 5.23 -20.80 18.09
CA ARG A 45 5.37 -21.66 16.92
C ARG A 45 4.06 -22.31 16.50
N LYS A 46 3.16 -22.65 17.45
CA LYS A 46 1.82 -23.20 17.17
C LYS A 46 0.87 -22.18 16.55
N VAL A 47 0.93 -20.92 16.96
CA VAL A 47 0.10 -19.84 16.41
C VAL A 47 0.59 -19.51 15.00
N PHE A 48 1.91 -19.41 14.81
CA PHE A 48 2.52 -19.23 13.50
C PHE A 48 2.20 -20.37 12.53
N ASP A 49 2.38 -21.63 12.94
CA ASP A 49 2.13 -22.81 12.10
C ASP A 49 0.63 -22.96 11.78
N SER A 50 -0.27 -22.62 12.71
CA SER A 50 -1.73 -22.62 12.48
C SER A 50 -2.18 -21.56 11.46
N ILE A 51 -1.49 -20.42 11.40
CA ILE A 51 -1.84 -19.31 10.51
C ILE A 51 -1.20 -19.48 9.13
N THR A 52 0.07 -19.90 9.08
CA THR A 52 0.83 -20.11 7.84
C THR A 52 0.47 -21.40 7.10
N SER A 53 -0.16 -22.37 7.77
CA SER A 53 -0.70 -23.57 7.13
C SER A 53 -1.97 -23.32 6.31
N SER A 54 -2.53 -22.10 6.36
CA SER A 54 -3.57 -21.67 5.43
C SER A 54 -2.92 -21.01 4.19
N ASN A 55 -3.08 -21.63 3.03
CA ASN A 55 -2.51 -21.22 1.73
C ASN A 55 -3.08 -19.91 1.17
N ASN A 56 -2.99 -18.82 1.92
CA ASN A 56 -3.48 -17.51 1.53
C ASN A 56 -2.36 -16.51 1.82
N VAL A 57 -1.71 -15.93 0.80
CA VAL A 57 -0.67 -14.88 0.93
C VAL A 57 -1.05 -13.70 0.03
N ILE A 58 -0.92 -12.46 0.53
CA ILE A 58 -1.02 -11.27 -0.33
C ILE A 58 0.12 -11.29 -1.34
N ASN A 59 -0.23 -11.28 -2.62
CA ASN A 59 0.71 -11.14 -3.71
C ASN A 59 1.13 -9.67 -3.85
N GLU A 60 2.27 -9.35 -3.26
CA GLU A 60 2.86 -8.01 -3.27
C GLU A 60 3.49 -7.70 -4.64
N ILE A 61 2.87 -6.80 -5.41
CA ILE A 61 3.40 -6.37 -6.71
C ILE A 61 4.01 -4.98 -6.53
N TYR A 62 5.34 -4.91 -6.45
CA TYR A 62 6.06 -3.67 -6.24
C TYR A 62 6.33 -2.93 -7.56
N LEU A 63 5.70 -1.77 -7.74
CA LEU A 63 5.94 -0.88 -8.88
C LEU A 63 6.80 0.29 -8.39
N ASN A 64 8.11 0.19 -8.61
CA ASN A 64 9.05 1.25 -8.27
C ASN A 64 9.40 2.04 -9.53
N MET A 65 9.15 3.34 -9.52
CA MET A 65 9.38 4.23 -10.66
C MET A 65 9.70 5.66 -10.21
N ASP A 66 10.29 6.45 -11.10
CA ASP A 66 10.37 7.91 -10.97
C ASP A 66 9.32 8.57 -11.88
N LEU A 67 9.17 9.90 -11.78
CA LEU A 67 8.22 10.66 -12.60
C LEU A 67 8.48 10.53 -14.10
N ASP A 68 9.75 10.54 -14.52
CA ASP A 68 10.11 10.37 -15.94
C ASP A 68 9.62 9.02 -16.47
N GLN A 69 9.81 7.95 -15.69
CA GLN A 69 9.31 6.63 -16.04
C GLN A 69 7.78 6.57 -16.04
N LEU A 70 7.10 7.18 -15.07
CA LEU A 70 5.63 7.25 -15.05
C LEU A 70 5.08 7.90 -16.33
N ARG A 71 5.68 9.02 -16.74
CA ARG A 71 5.31 9.77 -17.95
C ARG A 71 5.67 9.06 -19.25
N ALA A 72 6.78 8.32 -19.27
CA ALA A 72 7.10 7.47 -20.41
C ALA A 72 6.05 6.36 -20.58
N LEU A 73 5.61 5.76 -19.47
CA LEU A 73 4.58 4.72 -19.47
C LEU A 73 3.20 5.28 -19.86
N SER A 74 2.85 6.50 -19.48
CA SER A 74 1.53 7.09 -19.80
C SER A 74 1.34 7.40 -21.28
N ASN A 75 2.44 7.51 -22.04
CA ASN A 75 2.42 7.82 -23.47
C ASN A 75 2.51 6.59 -24.38
N ASP A 76 2.66 5.38 -23.82
CA ASP A 76 2.84 4.14 -24.59
C ASP A 76 2.18 2.94 -23.89
N ASP A 77 0.99 2.56 -24.37
CA ASP A 77 0.21 1.42 -23.86
C ASP A 77 0.98 0.10 -23.93
N ILE A 78 1.79 -0.10 -24.96
CA ILE A 78 2.58 -1.34 -25.14
C ILE A 78 3.69 -1.38 -24.09
N LEU A 79 4.36 -0.23 -23.86
CA LEU A 79 5.37 -0.10 -22.80
C LEU A 79 4.74 -0.33 -21.42
N PHE A 80 3.53 0.19 -21.18
CA PHE A 80 2.79 -0.03 -19.95
C PHE A 80 2.45 -1.51 -19.73
N GLU A 81 1.84 -2.18 -20.70
CA GLU A 81 1.50 -3.60 -20.60
C GLU A 81 2.75 -4.45 -20.35
N ASN A 82 3.85 -4.14 -21.05
CA ASN A 82 5.13 -4.81 -20.85
C ASN A 82 5.71 -4.58 -19.46
N TYR A 83 5.66 -3.33 -18.95
CA TYR A 83 6.13 -2.97 -17.62
C TYR A 83 5.33 -3.69 -16.55
N ILE A 84 4.00 -3.66 -16.65
CA ILE A 84 3.11 -4.37 -15.74
C ILE A 84 3.39 -5.86 -15.81
N ARG A 85 3.33 -6.49 -16.99
CA ARG A 85 3.59 -7.94 -17.15
C ARG A 85 4.95 -8.38 -16.59
N THR A 86 5.98 -7.55 -16.71
CA THR A 86 7.31 -7.83 -16.16
C THR A 86 7.30 -7.80 -14.64
N ASN A 87 6.73 -6.74 -14.06
CA ASN A 87 6.67 -6.54 -12.60
C ASN A 87 5.56 -7.36 -11.92
N SER A 88 4.60 -7.85 -12.70
CA SER A 88 3.44 -8.64 -12.29
C SER A 88 3.48 -10.07 -12.83
N SER A 89 4.67 -10.56 -13.21
CA SER A 89 4.89 -11.94 -13.70
C SER A 89 4.50 -13.02 -12.69
N PHE A 90 4.17 -12.61 -11.46
CA PHE A 90 3.66 -13.44 -10.38
C PHE A 90 2.17 -13.22 -10.07
N ILE A 91 1.37 -12.58 -10.95
CA ILE A 91 -0.09 -12.47 -10.73
C ILE A 91 -0.64 -13.85 -10.46
N ASN A 92 -1.14 -14.02 -9.24
CA ASN A 92 -1.70 -15.27 -8.78
C ASN A 92 -3.20 -15.09 -8.70
N ALA A 93 -3.92 -15.78 -9.58
CA ALA A 93 -5.38 -15.72 -9.65
C ALA A 93 -6.05 -16.19 -8.34
N GLY A 94 -5.38 -17.06 -7.57
CA GLY A 94 -5.85 -17.53 -6.27
C GLY A 94 -5.42 -16.66 -5.08
N ALA A 95 -4.68 -15.57 -5.30
CA ALA A 95 -4.19 -14.68 -4.25
C ALA A 95 -4.78 -13.27 -4.38
N LEU A 96 -4.78 -12.54 -3.26
CA LEU A 96 -5.03 -11.10 -3.24
C LEU A 96 -3.82 -10.36 -3.78
N ASN A 97 -3.94 -9.74 -4.95
CA ASN A 97 -2.91 -8.96 -5.60
C ASN A 97 -3.04 -7.50 -5.16
N VAL A 98 -1.94 -6.94 -4.69
CA VAL A 98 -1.90 -5.54 -4.23
C VAL A 98 -0.73 -4.85 -4.92
N LEU A 99 -1.04 -3.79 -5.67
CA LEU A 99 -0.02 -2.94 -6.28
C LEU A 99 0.55 -1.97 -5.23
N PHE A 100 1.80 -2.19 -4.84
CA PHE A 100 2.56 -1.26 -4.00
C PHE A 100 3.35 -0.31 -4.90
N ILE A 101 2.73 0.83 -5.22
CA ILE A 101 3.38 1.87 -6.02
C ILE A 101 4.25 2.73 -5.11
N ASN A 102 5.52 2.83 -5.48
CA ASN A 102 6.50 3.67 -4.83
C ASN A 102 7.12 4.61 -5.87
N LEU A 103 6.72 5.88 -5.80
CA LEU A 103 7.05 6.90 -6.78
C LEU A 103 8.14 7.83 -6.24
N LYS A 104 9.30 7.82 -6.89
CA LYS A 104 10.38 8.74 -6.55
C LYS A 104 10.09 10.12 -7.14
N VAL A 105 10.08 11.12 -6.28
CA VAL A 105 9.86 12.53 -6.63
C VAL A 105 11.07 13.37 -6.23
N GLY A 106 11.44 14.30 -7.09
CA GLY A 106 12.52 15.26 -6.87
C GLY A 106 11.96 16.57 -6.31
N ALA A 107 12.40 17.69 -6.90
CA ALA A 107 11.78 18.99 -6.67
C ALA A 107 10.41 19.12 -7.36
N GLU A 108 10.19 18.33 -8.41
CA GLU A 108 8.92 18.28 -9.14
C GLU A 108 7.96 17.30 -8.46
N MET A 109 6.72 17.75 -8.27
CA MET A 109 5.61 16.97 -7.74
C MET A 109 4.75 16.43 -8.88
N PRO A 110 4.05 15.29 -8.69
CA PRO A 110 3.12 14.77 -9.69
C PRO A 110 2.06 15.81 -10.05
N ASP A 111 1.83 16.01 -11.35
CA ASP A 111 0.79 16.89 -11.87
C ASP A 111 -0.55 16.15 -12.06
N SER A 112 -1.55 16.82 -12.66
CA SER A 112 -2.87 16.22 -12.88
C SER A 112 -2.85 14.99 -13.79
N ASP A 113 -1.95 14.96 -14.79
CA ASP A 113 -1.87 13.88 -15.77
C ASP A 113 -1.17 12.68 -15.12
N ASP A 114 -0.12 12.93 -14.34
CA ASP A 114 0.55 11.93 -13.51
C ASP A 114 -0.45 11.27 -12.53
N ILE A 115 -1.27 12.08 -11.84
CA ILE A 115 -2.30 11.64 -10.89
C ILE A 115 -3.38 10.80 -11.58
N THR A 116 -3.85 11.24 -12.75
CA THR A 116 -4.86 10.51 -13.54
C THR A 116 -4.31 9.17 -13.97
N TYR A 117 -3.06 9.12 -14.42
CA TYR A 117 -2.42 7.89 -14.84
C TYR A 117 -2.19 6.92 -13.67
N LEU A 118 -1.73 7.40 -12.50
CA LEU A 118 -1.63 6.57 -11.29
C LEU A 118 -2.98 5.96 -10.90
N ASN A 119 -4.07 6.71 -11.02
CA ASN A 119 -5.42 6.20 -10.83
C ASN A 119 -5.78 5.08 -11.82
N HIS A 120 -5.40 5.21 -13.09
CA HIS A 120 -5.57 4.14 -14.08
C HIS A 120 -4.79 2.87 -13.70
N ILE A 121 -3.55 2.99 -13.23
CA ILE A 121 -2.75 1.85 -12.76
C ILE A 121 -3.43 1.18 -11.56
N LEU A 122 -3.84 1.95 -10.56
CA LEU A 122 -4.45 1.42 -9.33
C LEU A 122 -5.83 0.81 -9.57
N THR A 123 -6.52 1.19 -10.66
CA THR A 123 -7.81 0.62 -11.05
C THR A 123 -7.68 -0.54 -12.05
N TRP A 124 -6.45 -0.93 -12.39
CA TRP A 124 -6.16 -2.02 -13.32
C TRP A 124 -6.72 -3.36 -12.84
N GLY A 125 -7.21 -4.17 -13.80
CA GLY A 125 -8.16 -5.25 -13.55
C GLY A 125 -7.70 -6.38 -12.63
N THR A 126 -6.39 -6.55 -12.43
CA THR A 126 -5.84 -7.57 -11.53
C THR A 126 -5.45 -7.02 -10.16
N ASN A 127 -5.59 -5.71 -9.91
CA ASN A 127 -5.38 -5.14 -8.58
C ASN A 127 -6.63 -5.39 -7.73
N ASP A 128 -6.48 -6.01 -6.56
CA ASP A 128 -7.61 -6.32 -5.67
C ASP A 128 -7.83 -5.20 -4.64
N ILE A 129 -6.82 -4.38 -4.34
CA ILE A 129 -6.92 -3.28 -3.36
C ILE A 129 -6.39 -2.00 -3.97
N TYR A 130 -7.23 -0.96 -4.01
CA TYR A 130 -6.77 0.39 -4.32
C TYR A 130 -5.98 0.92 -3.13
N LEU A 131 -4.65 0.87 -3.20
CA LEU A 131 -3.76 1.31 -2.14
C LEU A 131 -3.06 2.61 -2.55
N MET A 132 -3.11 3.63 -1.69
CA MET A 132 -2.48 4.92 -1.98
C MET A 132 -0.97 4.75 -2.27
N PRO A 133 -0.42 5.34 -3.35
CA PRO A 133 1.02 5.30 -3.63
C PRO A 133 1.83 5.99 -2.54
N ILE A 134 3.06 5.52 -2.30
CA ILE A 134 4.03 6.22 -1.46
C ILE A 134 4.92 7.12 -2.32
N LEU A 135 5.12 8.36 -1.89
CA LEU A 135 6.11 9.26 -2.47
C LEU A 135 7.46 9.10 -1.76
N GLN A 136 8.52 8.91 -2.54
CA GLN A 136 9.91 8.93 -2.09
C GLN A 136 10.56 10.24 -2.49
N PHE A 137 10.65 11.15 -1.53
CA PHE A 137 11.25 12.45 -1.74
C PHE A 137 12.78 12.40 -1.78
N ASN A 138 13.37 13.17 -2.69
CA ASN A 138 14.81 13.34 -2.78
C ASN A 138 15.19 14.82 -2.56
N GLY A 139 15.78 15.12 -1.40
CA GLY A 139 16.26 16.47 -1.07
C GLY A 139 15.18 17.44 -0.56
N VAL A 140 14.05 16.92 -0.07
CA VAL A 140 12.96 17.70 0.53
C VAL A 140 13.02 17.59 2.05
N GLU A 141 12.73 18.66 2.78
CA GLU A 141 12.69 18.61 4.24
C GLU A 141 11.46 17.85 4.74
N ARG A 142 11.58 17.09 5.83
CA ARG A 142 10.48 16.25 6.36
C ARG A 142 9.14 16.97 6.52
N ARG A 143 9.17 18.25 6.96
CA ARG A 143 7.92 19.00 7.13
C ARG A 143 7.21 19.18 5.78
N GLU A 144 7.97 19.54 4.76
CA GLU A 144 7.49 19.67 3.38
C GLU A 144 7.09 18.31 2.82
N GLU A 145 7.81 17.21 3.11
CA GLU A 145 7.41 15.85 2.70
C GLU A 145 5.98 15.51 3.16
N ILE A 146 5.63 15.87 4.40
CA ILE A 146 4.30 15.60 4.98
C ILE A 146 3.23 16.45 4.30
N ASP A 147 3.49 17.74 4.09
CA ASP A 147 2.52 18.64 3.46
C ASP A 147 2.34 18.30 1.97
N HIS A 148 3.42 17.99 1.25
CA HIS A 148 3.40 17.51 -0.13
C HIS A 148 2.68 16.17 -0.29
N TYR A 149 2.91 15.22 0.62
CA TYR A 149 2.20 13.94 0.58
C TYR A 149 0.71 14.11 0.88
N ALA A 150 0.33 14.98 1.82
CA ALA A 150 -1.08 15.27 2.10
C ALA A 150 -1.80 15.90 0.89
N ASP A 151 -1.15 16.84 0.20
CA ASP A 151 -1.66 17.43 -1.05
C ASP A 151 -1.81 16.37 -2.15
N PHE A 152 -0.80 15.52 -2.34
CA PHE A 152 -0.85 14.40 -3.27
C PHE A 152 -2.01 13.44 -2.99
N VAL A 153 -2.19 13.02 -1.72
CA VAL A 153 -3.30 12.15 -1.29
C VAL A 153 -4.65 12.79 -1.62
N THR A 154 -4.81 14.08 -1.32
CA THR A 154 -6.05 14.82 -1.60
C THR A 154 -6.37 14.80 -3.09
N LYS A 155 -5.40 15.16 -3.94
CA LYS A 155 -5.54 15.14 -5.41
C LYS A 155 -5.84 13.75 -5.96
N MET A 156 -5.19 12.71 -5.42
CA MET A 156 -5.46 11.32 -5.80
C MET A 156 -6.91 10.93 -5.49
N ILE A 157 -7.43 11.28 -4.31
CA ILE A 157 -8.80 10.97 -3.89
C ILE A 157 -9.82 11.74 -4.73
N GLU A 158 -9.60 13.05 -4.95
CA GLU A 158 -10.46 13.88 -5.79
C GLU A 158 -10.54 13.34 -7.23
N CYS A 159 -9.39 13.03 -7.83
CA CYS A 159 -9.30 12.45 -9.17
C CYS A 159 -10.00 11.08 -9.21
N LYS A 160 -9.69 10.17 -8.27
CA LYS A 160 -10.35 8.86 -8.14
C LYS A 160 -11.87 9.01 -8.13
N ASN A 161 -12.40 9.95 -7.35
CA ASN A 161 -13.85 10.10 -7.18
C ASN A 161 -14.53 10.61 -8.45
N SER A 162 -13.83 11.39 -9.28
CA SER A 162 -14.32 11.77 -10.61
C SER A 162 -14.32 10.60 -11.61
N MET A 163 -13.36 9.69 -11.50
CA MET A 163 -13.19 8.56 -12.43
C MET A 163 -14.04 7.34 -12.04
N VAL A 164 -14.16 7.05 -10.74
CA VAL A 164 -14.81 5.86 -10.17
C VAL A 164 -15.62 6.25 -8.92
N PRO A 165 -16.82 6.83 -9.08
CA PRO A 165 -17.64 7.29 -7.96
C PRO A 165 -18.23 6.13 -7.14
N GLY A 166 -18.24 6.28 -5.80
CA GLY A 166 -19.09 5.56 -4.85
C GLY A 166 -18.90 4.05 -4.65
N ASN A 167 -17.97 3.41 -5.36
CA ASN A 167 -17.91 1.94 -5.41
C ASN A 167 -16.55 1.29 -5.12
N LEU A 168 -15.53 2.07 -4.73
CA LEU A 168 -14.19 1.57 -4.47
C LEU A 168 -13.70 1.97 -3.09
N ASN A 169 -13.25 0.97 -2.35
CA ASN A 169 -12.70 1.06 -1.01
C ASN A 169 -11.23 1.49 -1.06
N LEU A 170 -10.85 2.52 -0.31
CA LEU A 170 -9.48 3.06 -0.32
C LEU A 170 -8.62 2.40 0.77
N GLY A 171 -7.45 1.89 0.39
CA GLY A 171 -6.39 1.49 1.29
C GLY A 171 -5.46 2.65 1.62
N ILE A 172 -5.08 2.78 2.88
CA ILE A 172 -4.19 3.83 3.38
C ILE A 172 -2.75 3.33 3.32
N SER A 173 -1.85 4.15 2.79
CA SER A 173 -0.41 3.92 2.94
C SER A 173 0.16 4.93 3.92
N ILE A 174 0.92 4.43 4.90
CA ILE A 174 1.66 5.23 5.88
C ILE A 174 3.14 5.17 5.50
N PRO A 175 3.67 6.23 4.86
CA PRO A 175 5.07 6.31 4.50
C PRO A 175 6.00 6.31 5.71
N SER A 176 7.25 5.97 5.44
CA SER A 176 8.26 5.89 6.49
C SER A 176 8.64 7.23 7.13
N PHE A 177 8.42 8.36 6.48
CA PHE A 177 8.73 9.66 7.09
C PHE A 177 7.70 10.14 8.12
N TYR A 178 6.51 9.53 8.17
CA TYR A 178 5.48 9.85 9.18
C TYR A 178 5.87 9.36 10.58
N ARG A 179 5.53 10.17 11.59
CA ARG A 179 5.59 9.82 13.01
C ARG A 179 4.19 9.69 13.59
N TYR A 180 4.08 8.97 14.70
CA TYR A 180 2.79 8.71 15.38
C TYR A 180 2.00 10.00 15.67
N LYS A 181 2.65 11.09 16.07
CA LYS A 181 2.01 12.40 16.34
C LYS A 181 1.38 13.08 15.12
N GLN A 182 1.73 12.64 13.91
CA GLN A 182 1.30 13.25 12.64
C GLN A 182 0.26 12.39 11.94
N LEU A 183 -0.09 11.24 12.53
CA LEU A 183 -0.91 10.24 11.86
C LEU A 183 -2.39 10.64 11.81
N ASP A 184 -2.90 11.29 12.84
CA ASP A 184 -4.29 11.77 12.87
C ASP A 184 -4.60 12.67 11.66
N LYS A 185 -3.67 13.58 11.33
CA LYS A 185 -3.80 14.44 10.13
C LYS A 185 -3.86 13.60 8.85
N LEU A 186 -3.02 12.56 8.72
CA LEU A 186 -3.04 11.68 7.54
C LEU A 186 -4.33 10.88 7.46
N LEU A 187 -4.76 10.26 8.56
CA LEU A 187 -5.98 9.44 8.61
C LEU A 187 -7.22 10.29 8.28
N SER A 188 -7.27 11.52 8.79
CA SER A 188 -8.40 12.44 8.53
C SER A 188 -8.63 12.79 7.05
N LEU A 189 -7.62 12.60 6.18
CA LEU A 189 -7.79 12.77 4.74
C LEU A 189 -8.71 11.71 4.12
N TYR A 190 -8.91 10.59 4.81
CA TYR A 190 -9.70 9.45 4.35
C TYR A 190 -11.07 9.36 5.03
N ASP A 191 -11.34 10.15 6.06
CA ASP A 191 -12.59 10.12 6.84
C ASP A 191 -13.84 10.49 6.00
N VAL A 192 -13.65 11.25 4.92
CA VAL A 192 -14.74 11.70 4.03
C VAL A 192 -15.19 10.58 3.07
N GLU A 193 -14.31 9.63 2.77
CA GLU A 193 -14.49 8.63 1.71
C GLU A 193 -14.05 7.24 2.20
N ASN A 194 -14.95 6.55 2.88
CA ASN A 194 -14.93 5.10 3.16
C ASN A 194 -16.02 4.84 4.21
N THR A 195 -17.24 4.47 3.80
CA THR A 195 -18.23 4.00 4.78
C THR A 195 -17.85 2.65 5.39
N GLU A 196 -16.91 1.93 4.75
CA GLU A 196 -16.15 0.74 5.16
C GLU A 196 -15.23 0.46 3.95
N PRO A 197 -13.88 0.45 4.06
CA PRO A 197 -13.11 -0.31 5.04
C PRO A 197 -11.69 0.23 5.33
N THR A 198 -10.90 -0.55 6.05
CA THR A 198 -9.75 -0.06 6.81
C THR A 198 -8.50 -0.90 6.58
N PHE A 199 -8.08 -1.05 5.32
CA PHE A 199 -6.76 -1.60 4.99
C PHE A 199 -5.70 -0.51 5.17
N VAL A 200 -4.79 -0.71 6.12
CA VAL A 200 -3.70 0.22 6.41
C VAL A 200 -2.38 -0.47 6.19
N SER A 201 -1.65 -0.03 5.16
CA SER A 201 -0.29 -0.45 4.91
C SER A 201 0.71 0.49 5.61
N ILE A 202 1.76 -0.08 6.20
CA ILE A 202 2.78 0.65 6.94
C ILE A 202 4.15 0.32 6.33
N ASP A 203 4.85 1.34 5.82
CA ASP A 203 6.23 1.20 5.36
C ASP A 203 7.18 1.24 6.55
N PHE A 204 7.83 0.10 6.81
CA PHE A 204 8.83 -0.07 7.87
C PHE A 204 10.23 0.40 7.45
N SER A 205 10.46 0.94 6.25
CA SER A 205 11.74 1.55 5.87
C SER A 205 12.98 0.64 6.03
N ARG A 206 12.80 -0.68 6.00
CA ARG A 206 13.86 -1.68 6.30
C ARG A 206 14.38 -1.64 7.73
N THR A 207 13.71 -0.93 8.63
CA THR A 207 13.99 -1.05 10.05
C THR A 207 13.49 -2.40 10.55
N GLY A 208 14.20 -2.96 11.52
CA GLY A 208 13.71 -4.12 12.25
C GLY A 208 12.44 -3.78 13.03
N PHE A 209 11.80 -4.83 13.54
CA PHE A 209 10.57 -4.75 14.34
C PHE A 209 10.78 -4.09 15.72
N ASP A 210 12.03 -3.84 16.10
CA ASP A 210 12.45 -3.13 17.31
C ASP A 210 12.42 -1.60 17.17
N ASP A 211 12.03 -1.06 16.01
CA ASP A 211 11.85 0.38 15.86
C ASP A 211 10.64 0.86 16.68
N THR A 212 10.94 1.34 17.89
CA THR A 212 9.99 1.97 18.81
C THR A 212 9.12 3.06 18.16
N LYS A 213 9.59 3.73 17.11
CA LYS A 213 8.79 4.73 16.38
C LYS A 213 7.66 4.08 15.60
N ARG A 214 7.89 2.91 15.00
CA ARG A 214 6.90 2.14 14.23
C ARG A 214 5.89 1.47 15.12
N ILE A 215 6.30 0.99 16.30
CA ILE A 215 5.36 0.51 17.32
C ILE A 215 4.40 1.64 17.72
N GLY A 216 4.90 2.87 17.87
CA GLY A 216 4.06 4.04 18.13
C GLY A 216 3.01 4.31 17.04
N ILE A 217 3.35 4.05 15.76
CA ILE A 217 2.40 4.19 14.63
C ILE A 217 1.24 3.19 14.80
N VAL A 218 1.54 1.92 15.03
CA VAL A 218 0.52 0.86 15.19
C VAL A 218 -0.45 1.22 16.33
N ASN A 219 0.07 1.66 17.47
CA ASN A 219 -0.76 2.08 18.60
C ASN A 219 -1.68 3.26 18.24
N THR A 220 -1.18 4.27 17.53
CA THR A 220 -2.01 5.40 17.10
C THR A 220 -3.12 4.97 16.15
N ILE A 221 -2.85 4.06 15.20
CA ILE A 221 -3.88 3.53 14.29
C ILE A 221 -4.97 2.80 15.09
N ASN A 222 -4.57 1.92 16.01
CA ASN A 222 -5.50 1.16 16.83
C ASN A 222 -6.40 2.08 17.67
N THR A 223 -5.81 3.11 18.28
CA THR A 223 -6.55 4.12 19.05
C THR A 223 -7.53 4.88 18.16
N HIS A 224 -7.08 5.37 17.00
CA HIS A 224 -7.92 6.11 16.06
C HIS A 224 -9.16 5.31 15.64
N PHE A 225 -9.00 4.05 15.21
CA PHE A 225 -10.15 3.24 14.81
C PHE A 225 -11.05 2.87 16.00
N LYS A 226 -10.46 2.61 17.18
CA LYS A 226 -11.23 2.36 18.41
C LYS A 226 -12.08 3.58 18.81
N GLU A 227 -11.54 4.79 18.75
CA GLU A 227 -12.25 6.03 19.09
C GLU A 227 -13.38 6.32 18.11
N ASN A 228 -13.18 6.01 16.82
CA ASN A 228 -14.19 6.14 15.77
C ASN A 228 -15.17 4.95 15.71
N LYS A 229 -15.07 3.98 16.62
CA LYS A 229 -15.90 2.76 16.66
C LYS A 229 -15.85 1.93 15.37
N VAL A 230 -14.71 1.95 14.70
CA VAL A 230 -14.44 1.13 13.52
C VAL A 230 -13.71 -0.13 13.97
N GLU A 231 -14.42 -1.25 14.00
CA GLU A 231 -13.88 -2.50 14.54
C GLU A 231 -13.21 -3.37 13.47
N ASP A 232 -13.44 -3.12 12.18
CA ASP A 232 -13.09 -4.02 11.07
C ASP A 232 -11.96 -3.50 10.17
N TYR A 233 -10.77 -3.31 10.76
CA TYR A 233 -9.55 -2.90 10.05
C TYR A 233 -8.50 -4.00 9.89
N PHE A 234 -7.69 -3.86 8.84
CA PHE A 234 -6.62 -4.77 8.47
C PHE A 234 -5.31 -3.98 8.43
N LEU A 235 -4.35 -4.34 9.28
CA LEU A 235 -3.01 -3.75 9.25
C LEU A 235 -2.07 -4.61 8.42
N TYR A 236 -1.22 -3.97 7.63
CA TYR A 236 -0.25 -4.64 6.78
C TYR A 236 1.12 -3.97 6.85
N GLY A 237 2.07 -4.60 7.52
CA GLY A 237 3.46 -4.15 7.53
C GLY A 237 4.21 -4.63 6.30
N PHE A 238 4.92 -3.72 5.63
CA PHE A 238 5.78 -4.07 4.51
C PHE A 238 7.09 -3.29 4.55
N ASN A 239 8.09 -3.78 3.84
CA ASN A 239 9.39 -3.13 3.70
C ASN A 239 9.59 -2.74 2.25
N VAL A 240 9.47 -1.45 1.95
CA VAL A 240 9.76 -0.95 0.59
C VAL A 240 11.20 -1.31 0.23
N ARG A 241 11.38 -2.05 -0.87
CA ARG A 241 12.71 -2.24 -1.46
C ARG A 241 13.12 -0.90 -2.09
N THR A 242 14.22 -0.28 -1.62
CA THR A 242 14.80 0.91 -2.26
C THR A 242 14.92 0.68 -3.76
N TYR A 243 14.46 1.65 -4.53
CA TYR A 243 14.70 1.72 -5.96
C TYR A 243 16.20 1.51 -6.25
N ARG A 244 16.50 0.42 -6.95
CA ARG A 244 17.74 0.29 -7.71
C ARG A 244 17.32 0.57 -9.14
N ARG A 245 17.80 1.66 -9.72
CA ARG A 245 17.66 1.88 -11.17
C ARG A 245 18.17 0.60 -11.82
N GLY A 246 17.29 -0.12 -12.52
CA GLY A 246 17.70 -1.30 -13.28
C GLY A 246 18.86 -0.89 -14.17
N GLN A 247 19.86 -1.75 -14.34
CA GLN A 247 20.78 -1.53 -15.45
C GLN A 247 19.92 -1.39 -16.71
N PRO A 248 20.20 -0.42 -17.59
CA PRO A 248 19.52 -0.35 -18.87
C PRO A 248 19.65 -1.73 -19.48
N SER A 249 18.52 -2.38 -19.73
CA SER A 249 18.53 -3.65 -20.45
C SER A 249 19.29 -3.35 -21.75
N PRO A 250 20.38 -4.07 -22.07
CA PRO A 250 20.91 -3.98 -23.41
C PRO A 250 19.75 -4.48 -24.28
N VAL A 251 19.14 -3.57 -25.02
CA VAL A 251 18.41 -3.96 -26.22
C VAL A 251 19.46 -4.74 -27.00
N SER A 252 19.32 -6.06 -27.06
CA SER A 252 20.23 -6.88 -27.83
C SER A 252 20.15 -6.36 -29.25
N ASP A 253 21.26 -5.87 -29.79
CA ASP A 253 21.46 -5.51 -31.20
C ASP A 253 21.28 -6.71 -32.17
N GLU A 254 20.56 -7.76 -31.75
CA GLU A 254 20.22 -8.95 -32.54
C GLU A 254 18.78 -8.90 -33.11
N MET A 255 18.13 -7.72 -33.10
CA MET A 255 16.88 -7.48 -33.84
C MET A 255 17.00 -6.34 -34.86
N LEU A 256 18.13 -6.27 -35.58
CA LEU A 256 18.26 -5.54 -36.84
C LEU A 256 18.57 -6.49 -37.99
#